data_AF-A0A2J6X9M3-F1
#
_entry.id   AF-A0A2J6X9M3-F1
#
_cell.length_a   1.000
_cell.length_b   1.000
_cell.length_c   1.000
_cell.angle_alpha   90.00
_cell.angle_beta   90.00
_cell.angle_gamma   90.00
#
_symmetry.space_group_name_H-M   'P 1'
#
loop_
_entity.id
_entity.type
_entity.pdbx_description
1 polymer ?
#
loop_
_entity_poly.entity_id
_entity_poly.type
_entity_poly.pdbx_seq_one_letter_code
_entity_poly.pdbx_strand_id
1 'polypeptide(L)'
;MSSLATLAQPLADGRFQCLACQWQCSLAADEPGRCRMRVGRTDGIELLNHGMISGAAIGPIEDHRLWHFFPDTTVLAIGGWGYALPLDQQRGQYGSLPVEPAKRRRL
;
A
#
# COMPACT_ATOMS: atom_id res chain seq x y z
N MET A 1 16.67 -0.10 -6.98
CA MET A 1 15.37 -0.51 -7.53
C MET A 1 14.49 0.73 -7.57
N SER A 2 13.86 1.02 -8.71
CA SER A 2 13.00 2.21 -8.84
C SER A 2 11.81 2.14 -7.88
N SER A 3 11.53 3.21 -7.13
CA SER A 3 10.34 3.33 -6.28
C SER A 3 9.08 3.75 -7.06
N LEU A 4 9.21 3.94 -8.37
CA LEU A 4 8.10 4.32 -9.23
C LEU A 4 7.13 3.15 -9.42
N ALA A 5 5.84 3.46 -9.35
CA ALA A 5 4.75 2.52 -9.53
C ALA A 5 4.61 2.16 -11.02
N THR A 6 4.62 0.86 -11.32
CA THR A 6 4.40 0.34 -12.68
C THR A 6 3.00 0.65 -13.21
N LEU A 7 1.98 0.64 -12.35
CA LEU A 7 0.59 0.90 -12.71
C LEU A 7 0.30 2.41 -12.72
N ALA A 8 1.00 3.12 -13.59
CA ALA A 8 0.84 4.55 -13.81
C ALA A 8 0.97 4.89 -15.29
N GLN A 9 0.24 5.91 -15.74
CA GLN A 9 0.37 6.44 -17.11
C GLN A 9 0.49 7.97 -17.09
N PRO A 10 1.32 8.57 -17.95
CA PRO A 10 1.42 10.02 -18.05
C PRO A 10 0.16 10.61 -18.68
N LEU A 11 -0.17 11.84 -18.28
CA LEU A 11 -1.23 12.65 -18.86
C LEU A 11 -0.62 13.84 -19.61
N ALA A 12 -1.38 14.40 -20.56
CA ALA A 12 -0.91 15.49 -21.42
C ALA A 12 -0.58 16.79 -20.66
N ASP A 13 -1.13 16.97 -19.46
CA ASP A 13 -0.95 18.13 -18.60
C ASP A 13 0.20 18.00 -17.59
N GLY A 14 1.07 16.99 -17.77
CA GLY A 14 2.22 16.73 -16.89
C GLY A 14 1.88 16.03 -15.58
N ARG A 15 0.62 15.62 -15.38
CA ARG A 15 0.22 14.74 -14.28
C ARG A 15 0.42 13.27 -14.62
N PHE A 16 0.30 12.41 -13.62
CA PHE A 16 0.25 10.96 -13.81
C PHE A 16 -1.06 10.38 -13.27
N GLN A 17 -1.68 9.49 -14.03
CA GLN A 17 -2.83 8.72 -13.59
C GLN A 17 -2.39 7.39 -12.97
N CYS A 18 -2.78 7.16 -11.71
CA CYS A 18 -2.59 5.89 -11.01
C CYS A 18 -3.63 4.87 -11.49
N LEU A 19 -3.20 3.67 -11.86
CA LEU A 19 -4.08 2.58 -12.30
C LEU A 19 -4.16 1.43 -11.29
N ALA A 20 -3.61 1.61 -10.09
CA ALA A 20 -3.51 0.54 -9.09
C ALA A 20 -4.82 0.22 -8.34
N CYS A 21 -5.80 1.13 -8.36
CA CYS A 21 -7.10 0.91 -7.73
C CYS A 21 -8.20 1.67 -8.45
N GLN A 22 -9.45 1.37 -8.11
CA GLN A 22 -10.65 1.95 -8.71
C GLN A 22 -10.76 3.49 -8.64
N TRP A 23 -10.04 4.14 -7.72
CA TRP A 23 -10.06 5.61 -7.60
C TRP A 23 -9.37 6.32 -8.77
N GLN A 24 -8.47 5.62 -9.46
CA GLN A 24 -7.76 6.12 -10.64
C GLN A 24 -7.23 7.55 -10.51
N CYS A 25 -6.61 7.88 -9.37
CA CYS A 25 -6.21 9.26 -9.06
C CYS A 25 -5.29 9.85 -10.14
N SER A 26 -5.58 11.07 -10.59
CA SER A 26 -4.67 11.90 -11.39
C SER A 26 -3.89 12.80 -10.45
N LEU A 27 -2.57 12.66 -10.42
CA LEU A 27 -1.69 13.27 -9.43
C LEU A 27 -0.71 14.23 -10.11
N ALA A 28 -0.69 15.48 -9.64
CA ALA A 28 0.40 16.41 -9.90
C ALA A 28 1.66 16.04 -9.10
N ALA A 29 2.79 16.69 -9.42
CA ALA A 29 4.01 16.53 -8.64
C ALA A 29 3.75 16.89 -7.16
N ASP A 30 4.22 16.02 -6.26
CA ASP A 30 4.03 16.09 -4.81
C ASP A 30 2.59 15.95 -4.31
N GLU A 31 1.64 15.68 -5.20
CA GLU A 31 0.25 15.42 -4.82
C GLU A 31 0.07 13.97 -4.33
N PRO A 32 -0.39 13.75 -3.08
CA PRO A 32 -0.68 12.43 -2.58
C PRO A 32 -2.04 11.94 -3.12
N GLY A 33 -2.08 10.70 -3.60
CA GLY A 33 -3.34 10.04 -3.93
C GLY A 33 -4.17 9.70 -2.70
N ARG A 34 -5.39 9.22 -2.92
CA ARG A 34 -6.34 8.91 -1.84
C ARG A 34 -5.82 7.89 -0.82
N CYS A 35 -4.94 6.98 -1.23
CA CYS A 35 -4.30 6.01 -0.35
C CYS A 35 -3.17 6.60 0.52
N ARG A 36 -2.73 7.83 0.24
CA ARG A 36 -1.58 8.53 0.85
C ARG A 36 -0.21 7.86 0.72
N MET A 37 -0.15 6.68 0.09
CA MET A 37 1.09 5.94 -0.16
C MET A 37 1.66 6.14 -1.57
N ARG A 38 0.83 6.61 -2.49
CA ARG A 38 1.20 6.94 -3.87
C ARG A 38 1.24 8.44 -4.02
N VAL A 39 2.36 9.00 -4.43
CA VAL A 39 2.54 10.44 -4.61
C VAL A 39 3.04 10.71 -6.02
N GLY A 40 2.48 11.73 -6.67
CA GLY A 40 2.99 12.16 -7.97
C GLY A 40 4.41 12.72 -7.86
N ARG A 41 5.20 12.47 -8.90
CA ARG A 41 6.54 13.01 -9.13
C ARG A 41 6.61 13.53 -10.56
N THR A 42 7.68 14.24 -10.87
CA THR A 42 7.93 14.76 -12.22
C THR A 42 8.09 13.67 -13.27
N ASP A 43 8.51 12.47 -12.87
CA ASP A 43 8.83 11.32 -13.72
C ASP A 43 7.89 10.12 -13.52
N GLY A 44 6.89 10.22 -12.64
CA GLY A 44 5.96 9.12 -12.40
C GLY A 44 5.16 9.24 -11.11
N ILE A 45 4.77 8.08 -10.57
CA ILE A 45 4.11 7.98 -9.27
C ILE A 45 5.03 7.20 -8.34
N GLU A 46 5.48 7.81 -7.26
CA GLU A 46 6.32 7.15 -6.25
C GLU A 46 5.46 6.36 -5.25
N LEU A 47 5.94 5.16 -4.90
CA LEU A 47 5.38 4.32 -3.84
C LEU A 47 6.14 4.51 -2.52
N LEU A 48 5.61 5.32 -1.61
CA LEU A 48 6.29 5.68 -0.35
C LEU A 48 6.54 4.48 0.57
N ASN A 49 5.70 3.45 0.48
CA ASN A 49 5.76 2.25 1.31
C ASN A 49 6.44 1.07 0.58
N HIS A 50 7.17 1.31 -0.51
CA HIS A 50 7.81 0.22 -1.25
C HIS A 50 8.75 -0.60 -0.35
N GLY A 51 8.53 -1.92 -0.30
CA GLY A 51 9.28 -2.85 0.55
C GLY A 51 9.01 -2.70 2.05
N MET A 52 8.02 -1.91 2.47
CA MET A 52 7.66 -1.74 3.89
C MET A 52 6.44 -2.58 4.25
N ILE A 53 6.47 -3.17 5.45
CA ILE A 53 5.35 -3.93 6.02
C ILE A 53 4.84 -3.27 7.29
N SER A 54 3.52 -3.31 7.50
CA SER A 54 2.89 -2.86 8.75
C SER A 54 2.83 -3.98 9.79
N GLY A 55 2.71 -5.23 9.33
CA GLY A 55 2.70 -6.43 10.15
C GLY A 55 2.74 -7.72 9.32
N ALA A 56 3.04 -8.82 10.01
CA ALA A 56 2.96 -10.18 9.48
C ALA A 56 2.49 -11.13 10.58
N ALA A 57 1.74 -12.17 10.22
CA ALA A 57 1.27 -13.20 11.14
C ALA A 57 1.14 -14.55 10.44
N ILE A 58 1.27 -15.61 11.22
CA ILE A 58 0.99 -16.99 10.80
C ILE A 58 -0.24 -17.45 11.57
N GLY A 59 -1.25 -17.95 10.87
CA GLY A 59 -2.51 -18.34 11.47
C GLY A 59 -3.43 -19.10 10.50
N PRO A 60 -4.62 -19.51 10.96
CA PRO A 60 -5.61 -20.17 10.12
C PRO A 60 -6.14 -19.21 9.03
N ILE A 61 -6.44 -19.74 7.86
CA ILE A 61 -6.95 -18.97 6.71
C ILE A 61 -8.29 -18.26 7.00
N GLU A 62 -9.04 -18.81 7.94
CA GLU A 62 -10.31 -18.33 8.48
C GLU A 62 -10.22 -16.93 9.11
N ASP A 63 -9.10 -16.58 9.75
CA ASP A 63 -8.88 -15.26 10.35
C ASP A 63 -8.87 -14.14 9.30
N HIS A 64 -8.61 -14.49 8.04
CA HIS A 64 -8.60 -13.60 6.89
C HIS A 64 -9.92 -13.58 6.11
N ARG A 65 -10.96 -14.23 6.64
CA ARG A 65 -12.30 -14.34 6.03
C ARG A 65 -12.31 -15.09 4.69
N LEU A 66 -11.38 -16.03 4.51
CA LEU A 66 -11.22 -16.85 3.32
C LEU A 66 -11.74 -18.29 3.53
N TRP A 67 -12.91 -18.43 4.19
CA TRP A 67 -13.49 -19.70 4.64
C TRP A 67 -13.66 -20.80 3.59
N HIS A 68 -13.77 -20.42 2.31
CA HIS A 68 -13.97 -21.36 1.19
C HIS A 68 -12.69 -21.63 0.39
N PHE A 69 -11.58 -21.00 0.76
CA PHE A 69 -10.30 -21.16 0.08
C PHE A 69 -9.39 -21.99 0.99
N PHE A 70 -9.15 -23.26 0.62
CA PHE A 70 -8.33 -24.20 1.39
C PHE A 70 -8.62 -24.21 2.91
N PRO A 71 -9.80 -24.68 3.34
CA PRO A 71 -10.18 -24.71 4.76
C PRO A 71 -9.15 -25.42 5.64
N ASP A 72 -9.04 -25.00 6.90
CA ASP A 72 -8.13 -25.53 7.94
C ASP A 72 -6.63 -25.41 7.61
N THR A 73 -6.26 -24.63 6.60
CA THR A 73 -4.84 -24.41 6.25
C THR A 73 -4.22 -23.26 7.03
N THR A 74 -2.91 -23.38 7.25
CA THR A 74 -2.09 -22.32 7.82
C THR A 74 -1.60 -21.39 6.72
N VAL A 75 -1.74 -20.07 6.93
CA VAL A 75 -1.31 -19.03 5.99
C VAL A 75 -0.31 -18.08 6.64
N LEU A 76 0.60 -17.55 5.82
CA LEU A 76 1.41 -16.38 6.15
C LEU A 76 0.70 -15.13 5.60
N ALA A 77 0.22 -14.27 6.48
CA ALA A 77 -0.37 -12.99 6.11
C ALA A 77 0.64 -11.86 6.30
N ILE A 78 0.78 -11.02 5.27
CA ILE A 78 1.68 -9.85 5.26
C ILE A 78 0.87 -8.64 4.81
N GLY A 79 0.96 -7.53 5.54
CA GLY A 79 0.30 -6.27 5.21
C GLY A 79 1.28 -5.14 4.95
N GLY A 80 0.96 -4.29 3.98
CA GLY A 80 1.65 -3.04 3.73
C GLY A 80 0.94 -1.85 4.39
N TRP A 81 1.59 -0.70 4.40
CA TRP A 81 1.00 0.55 4.88
C TRP A 81 -0.04 1.11 3.90
N GLY A 82 -1.10 1.76 4.40
CA GLY A 82 -2.11 2.46 3.58
C GLY A 82 -3.43 1.72 3.36
N TYR A 83 -3.53 0.45 3.77
CA TYR A 83 -4.79 -0.31 3.83
C TYR A 83 -4.83 -1.17 5.09
N ALA A 84 -6.03 -1.45 5.61
CA ALA A 84 -6.18 -2.20 6.85
C ALA A 84 -5.85 -3.69 6.63
N LEU A 85 -4.67 -4.12 7.10
CA LEU A 85 -4.49 -5.51 7.49
C LEU A 85 -5.30 -5.76 8.77
N PRO A 86 -5.96 -6.92 8.97
CA PRO A 86 -6.69 -7.20 10.20
C PRO A 86 -5.87 -6.97 11.48
N LEU A 87 -4.56 -7.29 11.45
CA LEU A 87 -3.63 -7.05 12.56
C LEU A 87 -3.29 -5.57 12.80
N ASP A 88 -3.60 -4.69 11.85
CA ASP A 88 -3.24 -3.27 11.86
C ASP A 88 -4.47 -2.36 12.10
N GLN A 89 -5.65 -2.94 12.36
CA GLN A 89 -6.91 -2.19 12.54
C GLN A 89 -6.92 -1.22 13.72
N GLN A 90 -5.98 -1.37 14.67
CA GLN A 90 -5.85 -0.52 15.86
C GLN A 90 -4.93 0.71 15.64
N ARG A 91 -4.26 0.83 14.48
CA ARG A 91 -3.24 1.86 14.25
C ARG A 91 -3.76 3.07 13.48
N GLY A 92 -4.49 3.94 14.18
CA GLY A 92 -4.69 5.36 13.81
C GLY A 92 -5.23 5.63 12.40
N GLN A 93 -5.13 6.89 11.95
CA GLN A 93 -5.66 7.29 10.64
C GLN A 93 -4.92 6.61 9.50
N TYR A 94 -5.68 5.83 8.73
CA TYR A 94 -5.35 5.26 7.43
C TYR A 94 -4.37 6.15 6.63
N GLY A 95 -3.21 5.60 6.29
CA GLY A 95 -2.34 6.19 5.28
C GLY A 95 -1.22 7.12 5.76
N SER A 96 -0.76 7.03 7.01
CA SER A 96 0.51 7.66 7.41
C SER A 96 1.57 6.62 7.74
N LEU A 97 2.78 6.81 7.22
CA LEU A 97 3.94 6.04 7.63
C LEU A 97 4.40 6.51 9.02
N PRO A 98 4.92 5.62 9.89
CA PRO A 98 5.50 6.04 11.16
C PRO A 98 6.59 7.09 10.96
N VAL A 99 6.57 8.16 11.75
CA VAL A 99 7.62 9.19 11.70
C VAL A 99 8.97 8.60 12.12
N GLU A 100 8.96 7.77 13.17
CA GLU A 100 10.14 7.07 13.68
C GLU A 100 10.64 5.99 12.69
N PRO A 101 11.90 6.10 12.20
CA PRO A 101 12.45 5.12 11.25
C PRO A 101 12.48 3.69 11.79
N ALA A 102 12.71 3.50 13.10
CA ALA A 102 12.72 2.19 13.75
C ALA A 102 11.36 1.45 13.66
N LYS A 103 10.26 2.18 13.43
CA LYS A 103 8.92 1.61 13.25
C LYS A 103 8.58 1.30 11.77
N ARG A 104 9.43 1.70 10.82
CA ARG A 104 9.27 1.44 9.37
C ARG A 104 9.90 0.10 9.00
N ARG A 105 9.22 -0.99 9.39
CA ARG A 105 9.65 -2.37 9.13
C ARG A 105 9.71 -2.63 7.62
N ARG A 106 10.74 -3.34 7.17
CA ARG A 106 10.95 -3.75 5.77
C ARG A 106 11.03 -5.28 5.66
N LEU A 107 10.67 -5.81 4.49
CA LEU A 107 10.96 -7.19 4.11
C LEU A 107 12.42 -7.35 3.70
#